data_AF-J9EL66-F1
#
_entry.id   AF-J9EL66-F1
#
_cell.length_a   1.000
_cell.length_b   1.000
_cell.length_c   1.000
_cell.angle_alpha   90.00
_cell.angle_beta   90.00
_cell.angle_gamma   90.00
#
_symmetry.space_group_name_H-M   'P 1'
#
loop_
_entity.id
_entity.type
_entity.pdbx_description
1 polymer ?
#
loop_
_entity_poly.entity_id
_entity_poly.type
_entity_poly.pdbx_seq_one_letter_code
_entity_poly.pdbx_strand_id
1 'polypeptide(L)'
;MEWYPEDWIAFPSSFLKIENYHLRRWALNLHRIWRDLCRRVKEDVRRHQELYSLLYVPHPFIIPGGRFREFYYWDSFWIVKGLLFSEMYETAKGIVRNLAYMVDNHGFVPNGGRVYYLVRSQPPLLTPMVYECYLATGDLDFVQEILPMLEKEYNFWMLQRAQSLYDEERGVNISFFQYRASMKTPRPESYREDLELAKDLHSMAEKESMWSNIASAAETGWDFSTRWFAQSGPEMHRMKSIRTWSIVPVDLNAFICINARIMASFYEITGI
;
A
#
# COMPACT_ATOMS: atom_id res chain seq x y z
N MET A 1 -0.61 -1.03 20.54
CA MET A 1 -1.50 -0.92 21.71
C MET A 1 -2.81 -0.32 21.27
N GLU A 2 -3.91 -0.60 21.98
CA GLU A 2 -5.18 0.08 21.74
C GLU A 2 -5.03 1.58 21.92
N TRP A 3 -5.75 2.35 21.11
CA TRP A 3 -5.76 3.80 21.14
C TRP A 3 -7.17 4.29 20.85
N TYR A 4 -7.50 5.51 21.30
CA TYR A 4 -8.78 6.14 21.03
C TYR A 4 -8.55 7.37 20.14
N PRO A 5 -9.16 7.44 18.95
CA PRO A 5 -9.02 8.59 18.07
C PRO A 5 -9.71 9.82 18.68
N GLU A 6 -8.99 10.94 18.73
CA GLU A 6 -9.42 12.16 19.42
C GLU A 6 -10.54 12.92 18.67
N ASP A 7 -10.56 12.81 17.35
CA ASP A 7 -11.51 13.44 16.44
C ASP A 7 -12.76 12.58 16.16
N TRP A 8 -12.91 11.44 16.84
CA TRP A 8 -14.10 10.61 16.71
C TRP A 8 -15.28 11.19 17.48
N ILE A 9 -16.41 11.35 16.80
CA ILE A 9 -17.68 11.80 17.40
C ILE A 9 -18.80 10.81 17.08
N ALA A 10 -19.73 10.60 18.01
CA ALA A 10 -20.73 9.54 17.87
C ALA A 10 -21.67 9.69 16.66
N PHE A 11 -21.91 10.92 16.20
CA PHE A 11 -22.84 11.23 15.12
C PHE A 11 -22.23 12.30 14.19
N PRO A 12 -21.38 11.90 13.23
CA PRO A 12 -20.82 12.83 12.26
C PRO A 12 -21.92 13.44 11.37
N SER A 13 -21.79 14.72 11.04
CA SER A 13 -22.82 15.47 10.34
C SER A 13 -23.01 14.98 8.89
N SER A 14 -21.92 14.53 8.27
CA SER A 14 -21.86 13.89 6.96
C SER A 14 -22.85 12.73 6.78
N PHE A 15 -23.22 12.00 7.85
CA PHE A 15 -24.13 10.85 7.77
C PHE A 15 -25.58 11.29 7.53
N LEU A 16 -25.91 12.57 7.77
CA LEU A 16 -27.21 13.13 7.40
C LEU A 16 -27.44 13.14 5.88
N LYS A 17 -26.36 13.09 5.08
CA LYS A 17 -26.43 12.97 3.62
C LYS A 17 -26.94 11.60 3.16
N ILE A 18 -26.94 10.59 4.03
CA ILE A 18 -27.48 9.25 3.73
C ILE A 18 -28.99 9.28 3.96
N GLU A 19 -29.79 9.49 2.92
CA GLU A 19 -31.25 9.65 3.03
C GLU A 19 -31.94 8.40 3.60
N ASN A 20 -31.52 7.21 3.17
CA ASN A 20 -32.12 5.96 3.63
C ASN A 20 -31.77 5.68 5.12
N TYR A 21 -32.81 5.60 5.96
CA TYR A 21 -32.66 5.35 7.40
C TYR A 21 -31.88 4.08 7.74
N HIS A 22 -32.15 2.96 7.05
CA HIS A 22 -31.48 1.69 7.33
C HIS A 22 -29.99 1.74 6.96
N LEU A 23 -29.66 2.35 5.81
CA LEU A 23 -28.27 2.54 5.40
C LEU A 23 -27.54 3.51 6.34
N ARG A 24 -28.19 4.59 6.79
CA ARG A 24 -27.62 5.53 7.77
C ARG A 24 -27.31 4.82 9.09
N ARG A 25 -28.25 4.02 9.59
CA ARG A 25 -28.06 3.22 10.82
C ARG A 25 -26.94 2.20 10.68
N TRP A 26 -26.87 1.51 9.53
CA TRP A 26 -25.77 0.59 9.24
C TRP A 26 -24.42 1.30 9.17
N ALA A 27 -24.36 2.45 8.50
CA ALA A 27 -23.14 3.25 8.42
C ALA A 27 -22.69 3.72 9.81
N LEU A 28 -23.61 4.16 10.68
CA LEU A 28 -23.28 4.51 12.07
C LEU A 28 -22.72 3.32 12.85
N ASN A 29 -23.19 2.10 12.59
CA ASN A 29 -22.59 0.91 13.19
C ASN A 29 -21.16 0.69 12.69
N LEU A 30 -20.89 0.87 11.38
CA LEU A 30 -19.52 0.81 10.85
C LEU A 30 -18.62 1.89 11.45
N HIS A 31 -19.11 3.12 11.56
CA HIS A 31 -18.36 4.25 12.11
C HIS A 31 -17.86 3.99 13.55
N ARG A 32 -18.63 3.23 14.35
CA ARG A 32 -18.22 2.84 15.71
C ARG A 32 -17.02 1.89 15.72
N ILE A 33 -16.82 1.12 14.65
CA ILE A 33 -15.72 0.14 14.55
C ILE A 33 -14.36 0.85 14.46
N TRP A 34 -14.29 2.08 13.94
CA TRP A 34 -13.03 2.84 13.89
C TRP A 34 -12.35 2.97 15.24
N ARG A 35 -13.14 3.21 16.29
CA ARG A 35 -12.65 3.28 17.66
C ARG A 35 -12.01 1.98 18.11
N ASP A 36 -12.63 0.85 17.77
CA ASP A 36 -12.20 -0.47 18.22
C ASP A 36 -10.98 -1.00 17.42
N LEU A 37 -10.75 -0.46 16.22
CA LEU A 37 -9.62 -0.79 15.35
C LEU A 37 -8.46 0.21 15.43
N CYS A 38 -8.59 1.29 16.21
CA CYS A 38 -7.52 2.27 16.36
C CYS A 38 -6.38 1.72 17.23
N ARG A 39 -5.16 1.85 16.73
CA ARG A 39 -3.93 1.36 17.37
C ARG A 39 -2.87 2.43 17.33
N ARG A 40 -1.95 2.36 18.29
CA ARG A 40 -0.70 3.12 18.31
C ARG A 40 0.47 2.17 18.49
N VAL A 41 1.60 2.41 17.81
CA VAL A 41 2.81 1.62 18.07
C VAL A 41 3.41 2.07 19.42
N LYS A 42 3.88 1.11 20.22
CA LYS A 42 4.51 1.42 21.50
C LYS A 42 5.85 2.11 21.25
N GLU A 43 6.18 3.07 22.09
CA GLU A 43 7.45 3.81 22.03
C GLU A 43 8.68 2.91 22.19
N ASP A 44 8.51 1.78 22.90
CA ASP A 44 9.54 0.76 23.05
C ASP A 44 10.00 0.17 21.70
N VAL A 45 9.09 0.08 20.72
CA VAL A 45 9.42 -0.37 19.36
C VAL A 45 10.35 0.63 18.67
N ARG A 46 10.21 1.94 18.93
CA ARG A 46 11.12 2.96 18.40
C ARG A 46 12.52 2.83 19.01
N ARG A 47 12.57 2.58 20.33
CA ARG A 47 13.82 2.52 21.09
C ARG A 47 14.61 1.24 20.83
N HIS A 48 13.90 0.15 20.53
CA HIS A 48 14.46 -1.20 20.39
C HIS A 48 13.95 -1.90 19.12
N GLN A 49 13.97 -1.21 17.97
CA GLN A 49 13.42 -1.71 16.69
C GLN A 49 14.00 -3.08 16.28
N GLU A 50 15.23 -3.40 16.67
CA GLU A 50 15.91 -4.68 16.45
C GLU A 50 15.24 -5.87 17.14
N LEU A 51 14.47 -5.64 18.21
CA LEU A 51 13.77 -6.68 18.95
C LEU A 51 12.36 -6.95 18.41
N TYR A 52 11.89 -6.13 17.47
CA TYR A 52 10.52 -6.16 16.98
C TYR A 52 10.46 -6.35 15.47
N SER A 53 9.60 -7.27 15.04
CA SER A 53 9.24 -7.32 13.62
C SER A 53 8.30 -6.19 13.21
N LEU A 54 7.57 -5.57 14.14
CA LEU A 54 6.68 -4.43 13.88
C LEU A 54 7.52 -3.17 13.66
N LEU A 55 7.24 -2.41 12.61
CA LEU A 55 7.87 -1.13 12.31
C LEU A 55 7.23 -0.02 13.14
N TYR A 56 8.04 0.86 13.71
CA TYR A 56 7.55 2.04 14.40
C TYR A 56 6.93 3.06 13.44
N VAL A 57 5.81 3.65 13.86
CA VAL A 57 5.23 4.85 13.25
C VAL A 57 4.76 5.82 14.35
N PRO A 58 4.88 7.15 14.14
CA PRO A 58 4.67 8.14 15.21
C PRO A 58 3.20 8.38 15.57
N HIS A 59 2.28 8.27 14.62
CA HIS A 59 0.86 8.57 14.83
C HIS A 59 0.02 7.30 15.06
N PRO A 60 -1.15 7.42 15.72
CA PRO A 60 -2.16 6.37 15.71
C PRO A 60 -2.63 6.04 14.28
N PHE A 61 -3.10 4.82 14.08
CA PHE A 61 -3.62 4.35 12.79
C PHE A 61 -4.73 3.32 13.01
N ILE A 62 -5.49 3.03 11.96
CA ILE A 62 -6.53 2.00 11.96
C ILE A 62 -5.98 0.73 11.31
N ILE A 63 -6.18 -0.44 11.94
CA ILE A 63 -5.84 -1.74 11.35
C ILE A 63 -7.03 -2.30 10.53
N PRO A 64 -6.80 -3.16 9.52
CA PRO A 64 -7.88 -3.83 8.79
C PRO A 64 -8.79 -4.70 9.67
N GLY A 65 -8.25 -5.23 10.79
CA GLY A 65 -8.96 -6.04 11.75
C GLY A 65 -8.63 -7.54 11.70
N GLY A 66 -9.20 -8.30 12.64
CA GLY A 66 -8.96 -9.74 12.76
C GLY A 66 -7.51 -10.08 13.11
N ARG A 67 -6.84 -10.86 12.24
CA ARG A 67 -5.45 -11.31 12.45
C ARG A 67 -4.40 -10.23 12.19
N PHE A 68 -4.76 -9.18 11.44
CA PHE A 68 -3.84 -8.13 11.02
C PHE A 68 -3.65 -7.13 12.16
N ARG A 69 -2.39 -6.95 12.58
CA ARG A 69 -2.04 -6.13 13.76
C ARG A 69 -1.14 -4.94 13.40
N GLU A 70 -0.92 -4.74 12.12
CA GLU A 70 -0.08 -3.71 11.52
C GLU A 70 -0.89 -2.94 10.47
N PHE A 71 -0.40 -1.77 10.07
CA PHE A 71 -0.96 -1.08 8.91
C PHE A 71 -0.61 -1.87 7.64
N TYR A 72 -1.47 -1.75 6.63
CA TYR A 72 -1.27 -2.24 5.27
C TYR A 72 -1.44 -1.07 4.31
N TYR A 73 -0.58 -0.97 3.31
CA TYR A 73 -0.48 0.24 2.50
C TYR A 73 -1.77 0.53 1.72
N TRP A 74 -2.17 -0.34 0.80
CA TRP A 74 -3.31 -0.03 -0.08
C TRP A 74 -4.66 -0.08 0.67
N ASP A 75 -4.80 -0.92 1.72
CA ASP A 75 -5.96 -0.96 2.62
C ASP A 75 -6.18 0.40 3.29
N SER A 76 -5.09 1.10 3.63
CA SER A 76 -5.14 2.42 4.27
C SER A 76 -5.84 3.46 3.40
N PHE A 77 -5.86 3.31 2.06
CA PHE A 77 -6.59 4.22 1.19
C PHE A 77 -8.09 4.18 1.48
N TRP A 78 -8.66 2.97 1.55
CA TRP A 78 -10.09 2.77 1.80
C TRP A 78 -10.48 3.18 3.21
N ILE A 79 -9.58 2.93 4.18
CA ILE A 79 -9.73 3.42 5.55
C ILE A 79 -9.76 4.95 5.55
N VAL A 80 -8.80 5.63 4.91
CA VAL A 80 -8.75 7.09 4.82
C VAL A 80 -10.04 7.64 4.21
N LYS A 81 -10.53 7.07 3.10
CA LYS A 81 -11.83 7.45 2.51
C LYS A 81 -12.98 7.36 3.52
N GLY A 82 -13.04 6.27 4.29
CA GLY A 82 -14.05 6.06 5.33
C GLY A 82 -13.92 7.00 6.52
N LEU A 83 -12.69 7.32 6.93
CA LEU A 83 -12.40 8.28 8.01
C LEU A 83 -12.77 9.70 7.61
N LEU A 84 -12.46 10.12 6.37
CA LEU A 84 -12.85 11.43 5.85
C LEU A 84 -14.37 11.58 5.80
N PHE A 85 -15.09 10.54 5.34
CA PHE A 85 -16.57 10.55 5.43
C PHE A 85 -17.06 10.55 6.89
N SER A 86 -16.29 9.98 7.82
CA SER A 86 -16.56 10.01 9.26
C SER A 86 -16.18 11.32 9.95
N GLU A 87 -15.73 12.33 9.19
CA GLU A 87 -15.24 13.62 9.72
C GLU A 87 -14.02 13.48 10.65
N MET A 88 -13.30 12.35 10.55
CA MET A 88 -12.09 12.04 11.33
C MET A 88 -10.83 12.45 10.55
N TYR A 89 -10.71 13.76 10.30
CA TYR A 89 -9.68 14.33 9.44
C TYR A 89 -8.27 14.19 10.02
N GLU A 90 -8.11 14.35 11.33
CA GLU A 90 -6.79 14.27 11.99
C GLU A 90 -6.30 12.83 12.06
N THR A 91 -7.20 11.88 12.31
CA THR A 91 -6.87 10.45 12.23
C THR A 91 -6.47 10.07 10.79
N ALA A 92 -7.17 10.57 9.77
CA ALA A 92 -6.83 10.33 8.37
C ALA A 92 -5.45 10.90 8.00
N LYS A 93 -5.17 12.17 8.34
CA LYS A 93 -3.86 12.80 8.13
C LYS A 93 -2.76 12.08 8.91
N GLY A 94 -3.03 11.60 10.13
CA GLY A 94 -2.10 10.81 10.93
C GLY A 94 -1.68 9.50 10.26
N ILE A 95 -2.61 8.79 9.61
CA ILE A 95 -2.29 7.60 8.80
C ILE A 95 -1.37 7.99 7.63
N VAL A 96 -1.69 9.06 6.90
CA VAL A 96 -0.86 9.52 5.78
C VAL A 96 0.55 9.91 6.25
N ARG A 97 0.68 10.61 7.39
CA ARG A 97 1.98 10.94 8.00
C ARG A 97 2.77 9.69 8.38
N ASN A 98 2.11 8.64 8.86
CA ASN A 98 2.78 7.36 9.13
C ASN A 98 3.32 6.70 7.86
N LEU A 99 2.58 6.75 6.75
CA LEU A 99 3.05 6.22 5.47
C LEU A 99 4.18 7.09 4.90
N ALA A 100 4.07 8.42 4.99
CA ALA A 100 5.14 9.33 4.62
C ALA A 100 6.42 9.09 5.46
N TYR A 101 6.27 8.82 6.76
CA TYR A 101 7.38 8.42 7.64
C TYR A 101 8.05 7.11 7.14
N MET A 102 7.29 6.15 6.61
CA MET A 102 7.88 4.96 5.99
C MET A 102 8.69 5.31 4.74
N VAL A 103 8.17 6.19 3.89
CA VAL A 103 8.91 6.66 2.70
C VAL A 103 10.19 7.38 3.12
N ASP A 104 10.14 8.19 4.17
CA ASP A 104 11.32 8.91 4.62
C ASP A 104 12.40 7.95 5.15
N ASN A 105 12.03 6.95 5.94
CA ASN A 105 12.99 6.02 6.56
C ASN A 105 13.42 4.85 5.65
N HIS A 106 12.62 4.48 4.65
CA HIS A 106 12.83 3.28 3.83
C HIS A 106 12.80 3.52 2.31
N GLY A 107 12.47 4.73 1.88
CA GLY A 107 12.41 5.14 0.46
C GLY A 107 11.09 4.82 -0.24
N PHE A 108 10.20 4.04 0.38
CA PHE A 108 8.88 3.68 -0.13
C PHE A 108 7.97 3.23 1.00
N VAL A 109 6.67 3.10 0.73
CA VAL A 109 5.74 2.50 1.70
C VAL A 109 5.78 0.98 1.58
N PRO A 110 6.17 0.22 2.63
CA PRO A 110 6.16 -1.23 2.58
C PRO A 110 4.74 -1.79 2.53
N ASN A 111 4.59 -3.03 2.06
CA ASN A 111 3.30 -3.75 2.03
C ASN A 111 2.50 -3.61 3.33
N GLY A 112 3.19 -3.73 4.47
CA GLY A 112 2.65 -3.38 5.77
C GLY A 112 3.74 -3.06 6.78
N GLY A 113 3.34 -2.79 8.03
CA GLY A 113 4.22 -2.34 9.10
C GLY A 113 5.13 -3.41 9.72
N ARG A 114 5.77 -4.27 8.91
CA ARG A 114 6.67 -5.32 9.41
C ARG A 114 8.01 -5.32 8.66
N VAL A 115 9.10 -5.64 9.36
CA VAL A 115 10.46 -5.69 8.79
C VAL A 115 10.59 -6.62 7.58
N TYR A 116 9.87 -7.74 7.57
CA TYR A 116 9.86 -8.68 6.45
C TYR A 116 9.09 -8.18 5.21
N TYR A 117 8.40 -7.04 5.32
CA TYR A 117 7.80 -6.33 4.20
C TYR A 117 8.73 -5.26 3.60
N LEU A 118 9.90 -4.98 4.19
CA LEU A 118 10.86 -3.99 3.64
C LEU A 118 11.53 -4.41 2.32
N VAL A 119 11.11 -5.54 1.73
CA VAL A 119 11.55 -6.01 0.41
C VAL A 119 10.54 -5.71 -0.70
N ARG A 120 9.33 -5.25 -0.34
CA ARG A 120 8.22 -5.03 -1.30
C ARG A 120 7.22 -3.98 -0.83
N SER A 121 6.62 -3.29 -1.78
CA SER A 121 5.57 -2.29 -1.52
C SER A 121 4.16 -2.93 -1.64
N GLN A 122 3.20 -2.09 -2.01
CA GLN A 122 1.83 -2.42 -2.41
C GLN A 122 1.37 -1.37 -3.44
N PRO A 123 0.16 -1.46 -4.02
CA PRO A 123 -0.35 -0.44 -4.95
C PRO A 123 -0.17 1.00 -4.42
N PRO A 124 0.49 1.90 -5.17
CA PRO A 124 0.98 3.17 -4.64
C PRO A 124 -0.12 4.23 -4.52
N LEU A 125 -0.80 4.23 -3.38
CA LEU A 125 -1.96 5.08 -3.13
C LEU A 125 -1.69 6.25 -2.18
N LEU A 126 -0.46 6.49 -1.74
CA LEU A 126 -0.12 7.59 -0.83
C LEU A 126 -0.48 8.96 -1.43
N THR A 127 -0.13 9.20 -2.69
CA THR A 127 -0.47 10.43 -3.40
C THR A 127 -2.00 10.67 -3.46
N PRO A 128 -2.82 9.67 -3.89
CA PRO A 128 -4.27 9.74 -3.78
C PRO A 128 -4.80 10.00 -2.37
N MET A 129 -4.18 9.43 -1.32
CA MET A 129 -4.61 9.72 0.06
C MET A 129 -4.41 11.19 0.44
N VAL A 130 -3.25 11.78 0.08
CA VAL A 130 -3.00 13.21 0.29
C VAL A 130 -4.03 14.06 -0.45
N TYR A 131 -4.35 13.69 -1.70
CA TYR A 131 -5.37 14.37 -2.51
C TYR A 131 -6.77 14.31 -1.88
N GLU A 132 -7.20 13.15 -1.39
CA GLU A 132 -8.49 13.01 -0.72
C GLU A 132 -8.55 13.83 0.59
N CYS A 133 -7.47 13.83 1.38
CA CYS A 133 -7.37 14.70 2.56
C CYS A 133 -7.43 16.19 2.20
N TYR A 134 -6.75 16.60 1.12
CA TYR A 134 -6.79 17.97 0.63
C TYR A 134 -8.20 18.36 0.17
N LEU A 135 -8.87 17.53 -0.64
CA LEU A 135 -10.25 17.81 -1.08
C LEU A 135 -11.23 17.93 0.10
N ALA A 136 -11.02 17.16 1.15
CA ALA A 136 -11.88 17.18 2.33
C ALA A 136 -11.65 18.39 3.24
N THR A 137 -10.43 18.95 3.28
CA THR A 137 -10.03 19.93 4.30
C THR A 137 -9.52 21.26 3.76
N GLY A 138 -9.10 21.32 2.50
CA GLY A 138 -8.43 22.48 1.90
C GLY A 138 -7.03 22.77 2.46
N ASP A 139 -6.47 21.87 3.27
CA ASP A 139 -5.22 22.07 4.01
C ASP A 139 -4.00 21.97 3.09
N LEU A 140 -3.52 23.12 2.60
CA LEU A 140 -2.33 23.22 1.77
C LEU A 140 -1.03 23.01 2.55
N ASP A 141 -0.99 23.36 3.83
CA ASP A 141 0.20 23.17 4.67
C ASP A 141 0.50 21.67 4.82
N PHE A 142 -0.55 20.86 4.99
CA PHE A 142 -0.44 19.40 4.98
C PHE A 142 0.05 18.84 3.64
N VAL A 143 -0.39 19.41 2.51
CA VAL A 143 0.11 19.00 1.18
C VAL A 143 1.60 19.30 1.07
N GLN A 144 2.02 20.53 1.43
CA GLN A 144 3.43 20.94 1.40
C GLN A 144 4.31 20.08 2.32
N GLU A 145 3.79 19.72 3.50
CA GLU A 145 4.47 18.82 4.45
C GLU A 145 4.81 17.47 3.82
N ILE A 146 3.88 16.86 3.07
CA ILE A 146 4.01 15.49 2.56
C ILE A 146 4.61 15.42 1.14
N LEU A 147 4.54 16.50 0.36
CA LEU A 147 4.96 16.53 -1.04
C LEU A 147 6.39 15.97 -1.29
N PRO A 148 7.42 16.29 -0.48
CA PRO A 148 8.76 15.70 -0.68
C PRO A 148 8.77 14.17 -0.55
N MET A 149 7.92 13.62 0.31
CA MET A 149 7.79 12.17 0.48
C MET A 149 7.05 11.54 -0.70
N LEU A 150 6.08 12.24 -1.31
CA LEU A 150 5.45 11.76 -2.55
C LEU A 150 6.47 11.66 -3.70
N GLU A 151 7.33 12.66 -3.84
CA GLU A 151 8.41 12.65 -4.82
C GLU A 151 9.41 11.51 -4.58
N LYS A 152 9.82 11.32 -3.32
CA LYS A 152 10.70 10.22 -2.92
C LYS A 152 10.12 8.85 -3.26
N GLU A 153 8.83 8.63 -2.98
CA GLU A 153 8.16 7.38 -3.34
C GLU A 153 8.03 7.22 -4.86
N TYR A 154 7.67 8.28 -5.59
CA TYR A 154 7.59 8.24 -7.05
C TYR A 154 8.94 7.85 -7.67
N ASN A 155 10.03 8.41 -7.16
CA ASN A 155 11.39 8.05 -7.56
C ASN A 155 11.73 6.58 -7.25
N PHE A 156 11.26 6.03 -6.14
CA PHE A 156 11.38 4.58 -5.91
C PHE A 156 10.71 3.77 -7.02
N TRP A 157 9.48 4.11 -7.43
CA TRP A 157 8.80 3.41 -8.52
C TRP A 157 9.53 3.56 -9.86
N MET A 158 10.04 4.75 -10.17
CA MET A 158 10.85 5.02 -11.36
C MET A 158 12.14 4.19 -11.38
N LEU A 159 12.86 4.11 -10.26
CA LEU A 159 14.16 3.46 -10.21
C LEU A 159 14.05 1.94 -10.05
N GLN A 160 13.08 1.46 -9.28
CA GLN A 160 13.02 0.07 -8.84
C GLN A 160 11.95 -0.77 -9.57
N ARG A 161 11.00 -0.13 -10.26
CA ARG A 161 9.84 -0.81 -10.86
C ARG A 161 9.58 -0.42 -12.33
N ALA A 162 10.16 0.67 -12.82
CA ALA A 162 10.08 1.01 -14.24
C ALA A 162 10.95 0.07 -15.09
N GLN A 163 10.45 -0.27 -16.27
CA GLN A 163 11.12 -1.02 -17.31
C GLN A 163 10.91 -0.28 -18.64
N SER A 164 11.71 -0.60 -19.64
CA SER A 164 11.57 -0.04 -20.99
C SER A 164 11.55 -1.13 -22.04
N LEU A 165 10.74 -0.93 -23.06
CA LEU A 165 10.69 -1.75 -24.27
C LEU A 165 10.89 -0.81 -25.47
N TYR A 166 11.83 -1.14 -26.35
CA TYR A 166 11.97 -0.45 -27.62
C TYR A 166 10.96 -1.03 -28.62
N ASP A 167 10.08 -0.18 -29.13
CA ASP A 167 9.14 -0.52 -30.20
C ASP A 167 9.80 -0.16 -31.53
N GLU A 168 10.29 -1.17 -32.26
CA GLU A 168 10.97 -0.99 -33.55
C GLU A 168 10.05 -0.42 -34.64
N GLU A 169 8.76 -0.76 -34.62
CA GLU A 169 7.80 -0.28 -35.63
C GLU A 169 7.54 1.22 -35.49
N ARG A 170 7.48 1.70 -34.24
CA ARG A 170 7.23 3.11 -33.93
C ARG A 170 8.51 3.92 -33.73
N GLY A 171 9.65 3.25 -33.57
CA GLY A 171 10.94 3.87 -33.25
C GLY A 171 10.97 4.57 -31.88
N VAL A 172 10.14 4.14 -30.92
CA VAL A 172 10.02 4.77 -29.60
C VAL A 172 10.32 3.81 -28.45
N ASN A 173 10.87 4.34 -27.36
CA ASN A 173 10.98 3.61 -26.10
C ASN A 173 9.69 3.78 -25.30
N ILE A 174 9.03 2.67 -24.99
CA ILE A 174 7.84 2.62 -24.14
C ILE A 174 8.30 2.28 -22.73
N SER A 175 8.14 3.22 -21.81
CA SER A 175 8.33 2.99 -20.38
C SER A 175 7.05 2.46 -19.74
N PHE A 176 7.18 1.45 -18.90
CA PHE A 176 6.07 0.86 -18.15
C PHE A 176 6.54 0.39 -16.78
N PHE A 177 5.61 0.21 -15.85
CA PHE A 177 5.90 -0.25 -14.50
C PHE A 177 5.46 -1.69 -14.31
N GLN A 178 6.20 -2.46 -13.53
CA GLN A 178 5.84 -3.81 -13.12
C GLN A 178 6.06 -3.99 -11.62
N TYR A 179 5.19 -4.75 -10.96
CA TYR A 179 5.49 -5.27 -9.63
C TYR A 179 6.64 -6.26 -9.73
N ARG A 180 7.74 -5.94 -9.05
CA ARG A 180 9.04 -6.59 -9.27
C ARG A 180 9.87 -6.64 -7.99
N ALA A 181 9.23 -7.00 -6.89
CA ALA A 181 9.91 -7.31 -5.64
C ALA A 181 10.96 -8.42 -5.85
N SER A 182 12.18 -8.16 -5.38
CA SER A 182 13.30 -9.09 -5.49
C SER A 182 13.50 -9.82 -4.16
N MET A 183 13.35 -11.14 -4.20
CA MET A 183 13.34 -11.97 -3.00
C MET A 183 14.10 -13.26 -3.23
N LYS A 184 15.17 -13.47 -2.45
CA LYS A 184 16.07 -14.63 -2.59
C LYS A 184 15.79 -15.75 -1.60
N THR A 185 14.77 -15.59 -0.77
CA THR A 185 14.37 -16.55 0.27
C THR A 185 12.84 -16.66 0.31
N PRO A 186 12.28 -17.74 0.86
CA PRO A 186 10.85 -17.84 1.13
C PRO A 186 10.36 -16.69 2.03
N ARG A 187 9.10 -16.29 1.90
CA ARG A 187 8.51 -15.24 2.72
C ARG A 187 8.43 -15.65 4.20
N PRO A 188 8.95 -14.87 5.15
CA PRO A 188 8.92 -15.23 6.56
C PRO A 188 7.50 -15.52 7.09
N GLU A 189 6.50 -14.79 6.62
CA GLU A 189 5.09 -14.94 7.00
C GLU A 189 4.37 -16.12 6.32
N SER A 190 4.99 -16.77 5.34
CA SER A 190 4.44 -17.91 4.59
C SER A 190 5.54 -18.89 4.18
N TYR A 191 6.48 -19.13 5.11
CA TYR A 191 7.77 -19.76 4.82
C TYR A 191 7.59 -21.20 4.33
N ARG A 192 6.71 -21.96 4.98
CA ARG A 192 6.44 -23.36 4.64
C ARG A 192 5.81 -23.47 3.26
N GLU A 193 4.81 -22.65 2.98
CA GLU A 193 4.09 -22.64 1.71
C GLU A 193 5.04 -22.31 0.55
N ASP A 194 5.84 -21.25 0.68
CA ASP A 194 6.80 -20.84 -0.34
C ASP A 194 7.93 -21.87 -0.56
N LEU A 195 8.33 -22.61 0.48
CA LEU A 195 9.26 -23.74 0.35
C LEU A 195 8.64 -24.92 -0.39
N GLU A 196 7.40 -25.29 -0.05
CA GLU A 196 6.68 -26.40 -0.68
C GLU A 196 6.44 -26.16 -2.17
N LEU A 197 6.17 -24.91 -2.57
CA LEU A 197 6.01 -24.51 -3.96
C LEU A 197 7.31 -24.63 -4.78
N ALA A 198 8.44 -24.35 -4.16
CA ALA A 198 9.75 -24.37 -4.80
C ALA A 198 10.50 -25.72 -4.66
N LYS A 199 9.88 -26.73 -4.03
CA LYS A 199 10.53 -28.00 -3.67
C LYS A 199 11.04 -28.80 -4.88
N ASP A 200 10.30 -28.75 -5.99
CA ASP A 200 10.59 -29.51 -7.21
C ASP A 200 11.60 -28.78 -8.12
N LEU A 201 11.98 -27.55 -7.77
CA LEU A 201 13.00 -26.79 -8.50
C LEU A 201 14.39 -27.21 -8.06
N HIS A 202 15.29 -27.43 -9.02
CA HIS A 202 16.61 -28.00 -8.74
C HIS A 202 17.69 -26.93 -8.57
N SER A 203 17.62 -25.83 -9.33
CA SER A 203 18.60 -24.75 -9.22
C SER A 203 18.18 -23.66 -8.21
N MET A 204 19.15 -23.03 -7.56
CA MET A 204 18.85 -21.88 -6.70
C MET A 204 18.30 -20.68 -7.48
N ALA A 205 18.76 -20.47 -8.72
CA ALA A 205 18.26 -19.40 -9.57
C ALA A 205 16.76 -19.54 -9.88
N GLU A 206 16.28 -20.76 -10.16
CA GLU A 206 14.85 -21.01 -10.34
C GLU A 206 14.05 -20.76 -9.06
N LYS A 207 14.60 -21.16 -7.90
CA LYS A 207 13.97 -20.91 -6.59
C LYS A 207 13.87 -19.42 -6.28
N GLU A 208 14.95 -18.67 -6.48
CA GLU A 208 14.97 -17.21 -6.29
C GLU A 208 13.98 -16.51 -7.25
N SER A 209 13.90 -16.95 -8.51
CA SER A 209 12.92 -16.45 -9.46
C SER A 209 11.48 -16.75 -9.01
N MET A 210 11.21 -17.98 -8.54
CA MET A 210 9.92 -18.38 -7.99
C MET A 210 9.53 -17.50 -6.79
N TRP A 211 10.42 -17.38 -5.80
CA TRP A 211 10.17 -16.57 -4.61
C TRP A 211 9.98 -15.09 -4.93
N SER A 212 10.71 -14.55 -5.92
CA SER A 212 10.52 -13.17 -6.39
C SER A 212 9.17 -12.96 -7.08
N ASN A 213 8.71 -13.92 -7.90
CA ASN A 213 7.37 -13.87 -8.51
C ASN A 213 6.25 -13.94 -7.46
N ILE A 214 6.42 -14.78 -6.44
CA ILE A 214 5.51 -14.90 -5.29
C ILE A 214 5.48 -13.59 -4.49
N ALA A 215 6.65 -13.05 -4.13
CA ALA A 215 6.76 -11.79 -3.40
C ALA A 215 6.17 -10.61 -4.21
N SER A 216 6.36 -10.60 -5.52
CA SER A 216 5.78 -9.59 -6.41
C SER A 216 4.27 -9.75 -6.53
N ALA A 217 3.72 -10.97 -6.47
CA ALA A 217 2.27 -11.16 -6.41
C ALA A 217 1.69 -10.56 -5.12
N ALA A 218 2.36 -10.73 -3.99
CA ALA A 218 1.99 -10.06 -2.74
C ALA A 218 2.13 -8.52 -2.82
N GLU A 219 3.12 -8.01 -3.56
CA GLU A 219 3.27 -6.58 -3.86
C GLU A 219 2.07 -6.04 -4.67
N THR A 220 1.36 -6.88 -5.44
CA THR A 220 0.19 -6.43 -6.21
C THR A 220 -1.06 -6.21 -5.36
N GLY A 221 -1.12 -6.80 -4.16
CA GLY A 221 -2.35 -6.93 -3.36
C GLY A 221 -3.30 -8.05 -3.80
N TRP A 222 -2.95 -8.80 -4.86
CA TRP A 222 -3.72 -9.91 -5.42
C TRP A 222 -2.99 -11.26 -5.27
N ASP A 223 -2.58 -11.58 -4.04
CA ASP A 223 -1.97 -12.86 -3.65
C ASP A 223 -3.03 -13.89 -3.18
N PHE A 224 -3.41 -14.90 -3.97
CA PHE A 224 -3.00 -15.16 -5.35
C PHE A 224 -4.20 -15.18 -6.29
N SER A 225 -3.92 -14.93 -7.57
CA SER A 225 -4.90 -14.86 -8.64
C SER A 225 -4.39 -15.57 -9.89
N THR A 226 -5.29 -16.21 -10.63
CA THR A 226 -5.00 -16.82 -11.93
C THR A 226 -4.46 -15.81 -12.94
N ARG A 227 -4.71 -14.51 -12.73
CA ARG A 227 -4.10 -13.39 -13.47
C ARG A 227 -2.58 -13.52 -13.57
N TRP A 228 -1.93 -13.99 -12.51
CA TRP A 228 -0.46 -14.06 -12.41
C TRP A 228 0.13 -15.40 -12.85
N PHE A 229 -0.71 -16.37 -13.22
CA PHE A 229 -0.28 -17.72 -13.58
C PHE A 229 -0.14 -17.87 -15.10
N ALA A 230 0.44 -18.98 -15.56
CA ALA A 230 0.44 -19.32 -16.97
C ALA A 230 -1.01 -19.50 -17.48
N GLN A 231 -1.29 -18.95 -18.66
CA GLN A 231 -2.59 -19.05 -19.34
C GLN A 231 -2.63 -20.19 -20.37
N SER A 232 -1.54 -20.93 -20.49
CA SER A 232 -1.38 -22.03 -21.43
C SER A 232 -0.31 -23.00 -20.92
N GLY A 233 -0.30 -24.23 -21.44
CA GLY A 233 0.67 -25.26 -21.09
C GLY A 233 0.26 -26.14 -19.90
N PRO A 234 1.12 -27.10 -19.50
CA PRO A 234 0.76 -28.15 -18.53
C PRO A 234 0.39 -27.64 -17.13
N GLU A 235 0.99 -26.52 -16.70
CA GLU A 235 0.76 -25.92 -15.37
C GLU A 235 -0.17 -24.70 -15.42
N MET A 236 -1.01 -24.60 -16.47
CA MET A 236 -1.98 -23.52 -16.65
C MET A 236 -2.87 -23.33 -15.40
N HIS A 237 -3.06 -22.08 -14.99
CA HIS A 237 -3.85 -21.67 -13.82
C HIS A 237 -3.43 -22.27 -12.47
N ARG A 238 -2.26 -22.89 -12.39
CA ARG A 238 -1.70 -23.40 -11.12
C ARG A 238 -0.69 -22.41 -10.56
N MET A 239 -0.62 -22.35 -9.23
CA MET A 239 0.29 -21.45 -8.53
C MET A 239 1.77 -21.74 -8.85
N LYS A 240 2.12 -22.98 -9.21
CA LYS A 240 3.47 -23.33 -9.67
C LYS A 240 3.90 -22.63 -10.97
N SER A 241 2.96 -22.07 -11.74
CA SER A 241 3.26 -21.33 -12.97
C SER A 241 3.18 -19.81 -12.78
N ILE A 242 3.28 -19.34 -11.54
CA ILE A 242 3.30 -17.92 -11.21
C ILE A 242 4.45 -17.20 -11.93
N ARG A 243 4.10 -16.09 -12.59
CA ARG A 243 4.98 -15.35 -13.50
C ARG A 243 4.73 -13.84 -13.44
N THR A 244 4.49 -13.31 -12.25
CA THR A 244 4.20 -11.89 -11.99
C THR A 244 5.18 -10.93 -12.68
N TRP A 245 6.49 -11.24 -12.71
CA TRP A 245 7.52 -10.44 -13.38
C TRP A 245 7.36 -10.36 -14.91
N SER A 246 6.61 -11.30 -15.50
CA SER A 246 6.36 -11.37 -16.94
C SER A 246 5.09 -10.63 -17.37
N ILE A 247 4.41 -9.95 -16.45
CA ILE A 247 3.12 -9.30 -16.72
C ILE A 247 3.28 -7.80 -16.51
N VAL A 248 2.76 -6.99 -17.44
CA VAL A 248 2.64 -5.53 -17.28
C VAL A 248 1.25 -5.24 -16.70
N PRO A 249 1.16 -4.84 -15.41
CA PRO A 249 -0.11 -4.67 -14.73
C PRO A 249 -0.74 -3.31 -15.03
N VAL A 250 -1.94 -3.31 -15.64
CA VAL A 250 -2.68 -2.09 -16.03
C VAL A 250 -3.01 -1.19 -14.83
N ASP A 251 -3.35 -1.79 -13.70
CA ASP A 251 -3.62 -1.13 -12.43
C ASP A 251 -2.41 -0.35 -11.91
N LEU A 252 -1.22 -0.95 -11.86
CA LEU A 252 -0.01 -0.23 -11.41
C LEU A 252 0.28 0.98 -12.31
N ASN A 253 0.21 0.80 -13.63
CA ASN A 253 0.50 1.87 -14.58
C ASN A 253 -0.56 2.99 -14.49
N ALA A 254 -1.82 2.64 -14.23
CA ALA A 254 -2.87 3.61 -13.95
C ALA A 254 -2.62 4.38 -12.64
N PHE A 255 -2.19 3.70 -11.57
CA PHE A 255 -1.83 4.33 -10.30
C PHE A 255 -0.65 5.30 -10.46
N ILE A 256 0.42 4.90 -11.14
CA ILE A 256 1.56 5.80 -11.38
C ILE A 256 1.16 7.00 -12.24
N CYS A 257 0.29 6.81 -13.24
CA CYS A 257 -0.23 7.90 -14.07
C CYS A 257 -1.04 8.92 -13.25
N ILE A 258 -1.96 8.46 -12.40
CA ILE A 258 -2.74 9.39 -11.56
C ILE A 258 -1.86 10.06 -10.51
N ASN A 259 -0.86 9.36 -9.96
CA ASN A 259 0.08 9.94 -9.01
C ASN A 259 0.87 11.09 -9.64
N ALA A 260 1.40 10.90 -10.84
CA ALA A 260 2.12 11.95 -11.57
C ALA A 260 1.23 13.18 -11.82
N ARG A 261 -0.04 12.97 -12.19
CA ARG A 261 -1.00 14.06 -12.43
C ARG A 261 -1.34 14.83 -11.15
N ILE A 262 -1.61 14.12 -10.05
CA ILE A 262 -1.91 14.74 -8.76
C ILE A 262 -0.70 15.52 -8.25
N MET A 263 0.50 14.93 -8.33
CA MET A 263 1.73 15.59 -7.91
C MET A 263 1.99 16.86 -8.73
N ALA A 264 1.80 16.82 -10.05
CA ALA A 264 1.90 18.02 -10.89
C ALA A 264 0.93 19.12 -10.43
N SER A 265 -0.33 18.80 -10.17
CA SER A 265 -1.28 19.75 -9.59
C SER A 265 -0.81 20.28 -8.22
N PHE A 266 -0.20 19.45 -7.38
CA PHE A 266 0.31 19.89 -6.08
C PHE A 266 1.49 20.86 -6.19
N TYR A 267 2.44 20.63 -7.09
CA TYR A 267 3.50 21.61 -7.35
C TYR A 267 2.92 22.94 -7.87
N GLU A 268 1.97 22.88 -8.80
CA GLU A 268 1.31 24.08 -9.33
C GLU A 268 0.60 24.91 -8.25
N ILE A 269 -0.19 24.27 -7.36
CA ILE A 269 -0.94 25.01 -6.33
C ILE A 269 -0.08 25.47 -5.16
N THR A 270 1.04 24.80 -4.90
CA THR A 270 1.96 25.16 -3.81
C THR A 270 3.00 26.19 -4.24
N GLY A 271 3.21 26.37 -5.54
CA GLY A 271 4.14 27.37 -6.10
C GLY A 271 5.61 26.98 -5.94
N ILE A 272 5.90 25.68 -5.84
CA ILE A 272 7.24 25.10 -5.70
C ILE A 272 7.66 24.44 -7.01
#